data_AF-A0A165U9F1-F1
#
_entry.id   AF-A0A165U9F1-F1
#
_cell.length_a   1.000
_cell.length_b   1.000
_cell.length_c   1.000
_cell.angle_alpha   90.00
_cell.angle_beta   90.00
_cell.angle_gamma   90.00
#
_symmetry.space_group_name_H-M   'P 1'
#
loop_
_entity.id
_entity.type
_entity.pdbx_description
1 polymer ?
#
loop_
_entity_poly.entity_id
_entity_poly.type
_entity_poly.pdbx_seq_one_letter_code
_entity_poly.pdbx_strand_id
1 'polypeptide(L)'
;MPPRKIKKSSASSDKKGGSTVTDHSEMPRKNGGKTARGRGRGGLQDMLNMPTDIVQEIMRRLHPRDLLSLCWSSKSVHAFLMKRSSAYIWKQSMKNARGLPPCPEQLIEPAWVALLFSSRCTGCGTDTAAEPIWELYARFCNQCAHIKLVESEDPRYDIGSRAQLHILGDVPMVMFTSIDTTESRARGRQVFLRSEVEGVLNAWVALSGAEDEFELATFIGTQILRVLKTAKHATLCIRWVQQEAQARRDELAALEDERLQDVVSRL
;
A
#
# COMPACT_ATOMS: atom_id res chain seq x y z
N MET A 1 -21.95 -19.53 -23.75
CA MET A 1 -23.01 -19.09 -24.72
C MET A 1 -23.93 -20.27 -24.96
N PRO A 2 -25.24 -20.12 -25.27
CA PRO A 2 -26.16 -18.97 -25.19
C PRO A 2 -27.52 -19.42 -24.54
N PRO A 3 -28.71 -18.79 -24.72
CA PRO A 3 -29.08 -17.42 -25.07
C PRO A 3 -30.11 -16.73 -24.12
N ARG A 4 -30.27 -15.42 -24.36
CA ARG A 4 -31.31 -14.48 -23.91
C ARG A 4 -32.74 -14.80 -24.41
N LYS A 5 -33.76 -14.27 -23.71
CA LYS A 5 -34.97 -13.72 -24.36
C LYS A 5 -35.37 -12.36 -23.74
N ILE A 6 -35.68 -11.41 -24.64
CA ILE A 6 -36.27 -10.08 -24.41
C ILE A 6 -37.68 -10.11 -25.05
N LYS A 7 -38.66 -9.39 -24.47
CA LYS A 7 -39.72 -8.57 -25.12
C LYS A 7 -40.52 -7.88 -23.98
N LYS A 8 -40.58 -6.54 -23.86
CA LYS A 8 -41.42 -5.52 -24.56
C LYS A 8 -42.93 -5.87 -24.47
N SER A 9 -43.91 -5.00 -24.23
CA SER A 9 -44.05 -3.53 -24.06
C SER A 9 -45.57 -3.20 -24.09
N SER A 10 -46.05 -2.13 -23.43
CA SER A 10 -47.15 -1.20 -23.85
C SER A 10 -47.72 -0.46 -22.61
N ALA A 11 -47.64 0.86 -22.45
CA ALA A 11 -48.51 1.93 -23.01
C ALA A 11 -50.01 1.73 -22.65
N SER A 12 -50.86 2.69 -22.29
CA SER A 12 -50.86 4.17 -22.19
C SER A 12 -52.21 4.57 -21.52
N SER A 13 -52.19 5.70 -20.78
CA SER A 13 -53.20 6.76 -20.57
C SER A 13 -54.70 6.55 -20.84
N ASP A 14 -55.56 7.02 -19.91
CA ASP A 14 -56.61 8.06 -20.08
C ASP A 14 -57.56 8.08 -18.85
N LYS A 15 -57.66 9.17 -18.08
CA LYS A 15 -58.53 10.37 -18.16
C LYS A 15 -59.95 10.25 -17.54
N LYS A 16 -60.19 11.23 -16.63
CA LYS A 16 -61.43 11.95 -16.28
C LYS A 16 -62.57 11.23 -15.52
N GLY A 17 -62.76 11.71 -14.28
CA GLY A 17 -63.87 12.63 -13.97
C GLY A 17 -65.04 12.09 -13.15
N GLY A 18 -65.48 12.87 -12.16
CA GLY A 18 -66.89 12.92 -11.73
C GLY A 18 -67.17 12.62 -10.25
N SER A 19 -67.47 13.68 -9.51
CA SER A 19 -67.85 13.77 -8.10
C SER A 19 -69.12 13.00 -7.69
N THR A 20 -69.21 12.58 -6.41
CA THR A 20 -70.24 13.05 -5.46
C THR A 20 -69.95 12.62 -4.02
N VAL A 21 -70.41 13.47 -3.10
CA VAL A 21 -70.17 13.54 -1.67
C VAL A 21 -71.19 12.68 -0.90
N THR A 22 -70.77 11.96 0.13
CA THR A 22 -71.49 11.90 1.42
C THR A 22 -70.51 11.57 2.56
N ASP A 23 -70.53 12.46 3.55
CA ASP A 23 -69.84 12.40 4.84
C ASP A 23 -70.60 11.46 5.79
N HIS A 24 -69.87 10.72 6.65
CA HIS A 24 -70.13 10.57 8.09
C HIS A 24 -69.29 9.43 8.71
N SER A 25 -68.28 9.85 9.48
CA SER A 25 -67.84 9.33 10.79
C SER A 25 -67.13 7.96 10.97
N GLU A 26 -65.88 8.09 11.45
CA GLU A 26 -65.22 7.32 12.54
C GLU A 26 -64.51 5.96 12.28
N MET A 27 -63.17 6.00 12.20
CA MET A 27 -62.24 5.61 13.29
C MET A 27 -60.78 5.49 12.78
N PRO A 28 -59.76 5.91 13.55
CA PRO A 28 -58.37 5.91 13.09
C PRO A 28 -57.75 4.51 13.24
N ARG A 29 -57.52 3.83 12.11
CA ARG A 29 -56.70 2.61 12.10
C ARG A 29 -55.23 2.98 12.27
N LYS A 30 -54.69 2.68 13.46
CA LYS A 30 -53.25 2.66 13.76
C LYS A 30 -52.53 1.79 12.72
N ASN A 31 -51.92 2.42 11.73
CA ASN A 31 -50.87 1.77 10.95
C ASN A 31 -49.66 1.61 11.88
N GLY A 32 -49.46 0.39 12.36
CA GLY A 32 -48.22 -0.05 12.97
C GLY A 32 -47.08 0.16 11.96
N GLY A 33 -46.46 1.34 12.04
CA GLY A 33 -45.20 1.62 11.39
C GLY A 33 -44.21 0.60 11.88
N LYS A 34 -43.89 -0.37 11.01
CA LYS A 34 -42.66 -1.14 11.13
C LYS A 34 -41.55 -0.10 11.13
N THR A 35 -41.05 0.24 12.31
CA THR A 35 -39.78 0.91 12.46
C THR A 35 -38.75 -0.07 11.93
N ALA A 36 -38.49 0.01 10.63
CA ALA A 36 -37.20 -0.34 10.11
C ALA A 36 -36.24 0.44 10.98
N ARG A 37 -35.58 -0.25 11.92
CA ARG A 37 -34.37 0.24 12.57
C ARG A 37 -33.40 0.46 11.42
N GLY A 38 -33.49 1.65 10.83
CA GLY A 38 -32.55 2.12 9.87
C GLY A 38 -31.21 1.92 10.54
N ARG A 39 -30.35 1.12 9.91
CA ARG A 39 -28.92 1.16 10.15
C ARG A 39 -28.53 2.63 9.97
N GLY A 40 -28.57 3.39 11.06
CA GLY A 40 -28.13 4.76 11.10
C GLY A 40 -26.71 4.73 10.59
N ARG A 41 -26.48 5.37 9.44
CA ARG A 41 -25.14 5.71 8.98
C ARG A 41 -24.44 6.38 10.16
N GLY A 42 -23.32 5.82 10.60
CA GLY A 42 -22.68 6.18 11.87
C GLY A 42 -22.43 7.68 11.99
N GLY A 43 -22.41 8.19 13.22
CA GLY A 43 -22.29 9.63 13.54
C GLY A 43 -21.01 10.34 13.09
N LEU A 44 -20.15 9.67 12.32
CA LEU A 44 -18.92 10.21 11.73
C LEU A 44 -19.05 10.52 10.24
N GLN A 45 -20.23 10.35 9.62
CA GLN A 45 -20.43 10.65 8.20
C GLN A 45 -20.07 12.11 7.85
N ASP A 46 -20.30 13.03 8.79
CA ASP A 46 -20.04 14.46 8.63
C ASP A 46 -18.70 14.90 9.23
N MET A 47 -17.81 13.96 9.58
CA MET A 47 -16.49 14.29 10.17
C MET A 47 -15.68 15.24 9.27
N LEU A 48 -15.77 15.08 7.95
CA LEU A 48 -15.09 15.95 6.98
C LEU A 48 -15.78 17.31 6.76
N ASN A 49 -16.99 17.53 7.31
CA ASN A 49 -17.67 18.83 7.29
C ASN A 49 -17.18 19.75 8.42
N MET A 50 -16.39 19.23 9.36
CA MET A 50 -15.71 20.06 10.37
C MET A 50 -14.66 20.97 9.72
N PRO A 51 -14.26 22.06 10.40
CA PRO A 51 -13.12 22.87 9.96
C PRO A 51 -11.91 21.98 9.69
N THR A 52 -11.24 22.23 8.56
CA THR A 52 -10.15 21.38 8.08
C THR A 52 -9.06 21.19 9.13
N ASP A 53 -8.76 22.23 9.93
CA ASP A 53 -7.75 22.17 10.99
C ASP A 53 -8.07 21.12 12.06
N ILE A 54 -9.34 20.96 12.42
CA ILE A 54 -9.80 19.96 13.39
C ILE A 54 -9.66 18.55 12.82
N VAL A 55 -10.04 18.37 11.56
CA VAL A 55 -9.89 17.08 10.85
C VAL A 55 -8.41 16.69 10.78
N GLN A 56 -7.54 17.64 10.46
CA GLN A 56 -6.09 17.42 10.41
C GLN A 56 -5.52 17.10 11.79
N GLU A 57 -5.98 17.78 12.85
CA GLU A 57 -5.61 17.53 14.25
C GLU A 57 -5.92 16.09 14.67
N ILE A 58 -7.12 15.60 14.34
CA ILE A 58 -7.52 14.23 14.64
C ILE A 58 -6.65 13.26 13.85
N MET A 59 -6.55 13.43 12.53
CA MET A 59 -5.85 12.48 11.65
C MET A 59 -4.36 12.37 11.96
N ARG A 60 -3.68 13.47 12.33
CA ARG A 60 -2.24 13.43 12.61
C ARG A 60 -1.90 12.74 13.93
N ARG A 61 -2.87 12.57 14.83
CA ARG A 61 -2.72 11.86 16.11
C ARG A 61 -2.94 10.35 15.98
N LEU A 62 -3.46 9.89 14.84
CA LEU A 62 -3.68 8.47 14.60
C LEU A 62 -2.34 7.74 14.41
N HIS A 63 -2.31 6.47 14.80
CA HIS A 63 -1.24 5.56 14.40
C HIS A 63 -1.28 5.41 12.86
N PRO A 64 -0.13 5.30 12.17
CA PRO A 64 -0.07 5.25 10.70
C PRO A 64 -0.90 4.10 10.11
N ARG A 65 -0.98 2.96 10.82
CA ARG A 65 -1.86 1.84 10.47
C ARG A 65 -3.34 2.27 10.40
N ASP A 66 -3.81 3.00 11.40
CA ASP A 66 -5.22 3.42 11.49
C ASP A 66 -5.53 4.50 10.45
N LEU A 67 -4.59 5.42 10.24
CA LEU A 67 -4.69 6.43 9.19
C LEU A 67 -4.82 5.79 7.81
N LEU A 68 -4.06 4.73 7.54
CA LEU A 68 -4.15 3.95 6.31
C LEU A 68 -5.51 3.25 6.18
N SER A 69 -5.99 2.59 7.24
CA SER A 69 -7.31 1.96 7.26
C SER A 69 -8.44 2.96 7.02
N LEU A 70 -8.34 4.16 7.59
CA LEU A 70 -9.28 5.25 7.35
C LEU A 70 -9.23 5.74 5.89
N CYS A 71 -8.01 5.86 5.35
CA CYS A 71 -7.79 6.23 3.95
C CYS A 71 -8.43 5.24 2.98
N TRP A 72 -8.47 3.95 3.28
CA TRP A 72 -9.05 2.94 2.38
C TRP A 72 -10.54 2.68 2.57
N SER A 73 -11.09 2.97 3.74
CA SER A 73 -12.50 2.72 4.05
C SER A 73 -13.44 3.81 3.53
N SER A 74 -12.95 5.03 3.27
CA SER A 74 -13.77 6.15 2.81
C SER A 74 -13.16 6.86 1.60
N LYS A 75 -13.95 6.97 0.52
CA LYS A 75 -13.53 7.69 -0.72
C LYS A 75 -13.23 9.17 -0.45
N SER A 76 -14.00 9.82 0.42
CA SER A 76 -13.79 11.22 0.75
C SER A 76 -12.54 11.44 1.59
N VAL A 77 -12.27 10.55 2.55
CA VAL A 77 -11.03 10.59 3.33
C VAL A 77 -9.82 10.27 2.45
N HIS A 78 -9.93 9.27 1.56
CA HIS A 78 -8.90 8.98 0.57
C HIS A 78 -8.54 10.21 -0.25
N ALA A 79 -9.54 10.88 -0.82
CA ALA A 79 -9.35 12.08 -1.63
C ALA A 79 -8.76 13.24 -0.84
N PHE A 80 -8.99 13.31 0.48
CA PHE A 80 -8.38 14.30 1.37
C PHE A 80 -6.91 13.97 1.69
N LEU A 81 -6.62 12.73 2.10
CA LEU A 81 -5.30 12.31 2.57
C LEU A 81 -4.26 12.16 1.45
N MET A 82 -4.69 11.91 0.21
CA MET A 82 -3.79 11.76 -0.93
C MET A 82 -3.39 13.10 -1.58
N LYS A 83 -3.87 14.24 -1.06
CA LYS A 83 -3.42 15.57 -1.51
C LYS A 83 -2.02 15.87 -0.97
N ARG A 84 -1.23 16.61 -1.75
CA ARG A 84 0.10 17.09 -1.32
C ARG A 84 0.04 17.93 -0.04
N SER A 85 -1.03 18.72 0.14
CA SER A 85 -1.29 19.49 1.38
C SER A 85 -1.37 18.61 2.64
N SER A 86 -1.77 17.35 2.47
CA SER A 86 -1.94 16.38 3.55
C SER A 86 -0.67 15.58 3.86
N ALA A 87 0.43 15.81 3.15
CA ALA A 87 1.70 15.11 3.38
C ALA A 87 2.19 15.27 4.83
N TYR A 88 1.99 16.45 5.43
CA TYR A 88 2.37 16.67 6.83
C TYR A 88 1.58 15.76 7.80
N ILE A 89 0.32 15.42 7.49
CA ILE A 89 -0.51 14.55 8.32
C ILE A 89 0.12 13.17 8.40
N TRP A 90 0.55 12.62 7.27
CA TRP A 90 1.27 11.34 7.22
C TRP A 90 2.59 11.41 7.97
N LYS A 91 3.38 12.47 7.76
CA LYS A 91 4.64 12.69 8.49
C LYS A 91 4.46 12.73 10.00
N GLN A 92 3.43 13.40 10.49
CA GLN A 92 3.14 13.47 11.93
C GLN A 92 2.57 12.15 12.44
N SER A 93 1.66 11.51 11.70
CA SER A 93 1.11 10.21 12.08
C SER A 93 2.21 9.16 12.23
N MET A 94 3.18 9.10 11.32
CA MET A 94 4.32 8.19 11.43
C MET A 94 5.13 8.32 12.72
N LYS A 95 5.17 9.52 13.35
CA LYS A 95 5.86 9.71 14.64
C LYS A 95 5.17 9.01 15.80
N ASN A 96 3.90 8.64 15.63
CA ASN A 96 3.15 7.89 16.63
C ASN A 96 3.52 6.40 16.62
N ALA A 97 4.26 5.92 15.61
CA ALA A 97 4.82 4.57 15.60
C ALA A 97 6.24 4.59 16.18
N ARG A 98 6.46 3.85 17.27
CA ARG A 98 7.73 3.83 17.99
C ARG A 98 8.84 3.22 17.14
N GLY A 99 9.98 3.91 17.04
CA GLY A 99 11.17 3.41 16.35
C GLY A 99 11.03 3.25 14.84
N LEU A 100 9.94 3.73 14.23
CA LEU A 100 9.68 3.56 12.81
C LEU A 100 10.81 4.16 11.95
N PRO A 101 11.35 3.42 10.97
CA PRO A 101 12.32 3.97 10.03
C PRO A 101 11.72 5.15 9.25
N PRO A 102 12.52 6.19 8.96
CA PRO A 102 12.05 7.32 8.18
C PRO A 102 11.59 6.86 6.79
N CYS A 103 10.63 7.55 6.19
CA CYS A 103 10.22 7.28 4.81
C CYS A 103 11.43 7.44 3.88
N PRO A 104 11.76 6.44 3.03
CA PRO A 104 12.85 6.56 2.08
C PRO A 104 12.55 7.62 1.02
N GLU A 105 13.60 8.25 0.47
CA GLU A 105 13.49 9.35 -0.52
C GLU A 105 12.76 8.91 -1.80
N GLN A 106 12.75 7.61 -2.10
CA GLN A 106 12.15 7.02 -3.29
C GLN A 106 10.63 6.84 -3.17
N LEU A 107 10.06 7.00 -1.96
CA LEU A 107 8.64 6.81 -1.71
C LEU A 107 7.98 8.05 -1.10
N ILE A 108 6.69 8.18 -1.36
CA ILE A 108 5.81 9.07 -0.61
C ILE A 108 5.35 8.38 0.67
N GLU A 109 5.03 9.16 1.70
CA GLU A 109 4.66 8.64 3.03
C GLU A 109 3.46 7.68 3.00
N PRO A 110 2.38 7.90 2.23
CA PRO A 110 1.28 6.94 2.15
C PRO A 110 1.71 5.58 1.57
N ALA A 111 2.62 5.59 0.60
CA ALA A 111 3.15 4.34 0.00
C ALA A 111 4.05 3.61 0.98
N TRP A 112 4.88 4.34 1.74
CA TRP A 112 5.70 3.78 2.80
C TRP A 112 4.85 3.14 3.91
N VAL A 113 3.85 3.87 4.40
CA VAL A 113 2.91 3.37 5.40
C VAL A 113 2.13 2.15 4.89
N ALA A 114 1.72 2.14 3.61
CA ALA A 114 1.09 0.98 3.01
C ALA A 114 2.00 -0.25 2.99
N LEU A 115 3.29 -0.10 2.65
CA LEU A 115 4.24 -1.20 2.65
C LEU A 115 4.44 -1.81 4.05
N LEU A 116 4.52 -0.95 5.06
CA LEU A 116 4.74 -1.32 6.46
C LEU A 116 3.53 -2.01 7.10
N PHE A 117 2.33 -1.45 6.89
CA PHE A 117 1.15 -1.81 7.69
C PHE A 117 0.06 -2.56 6.94
N SER A 118 0.24 -2.80 5.64
CA SER A 118 -0.68 -3.60 4.83
C SER A 118 -0.04 -4.84 4.23
N SER A 119 -0.87 -5.82 3.92
CA SER A 119 -0.48 -7.05 3.23
C SER A 119 -0.70 -6.96 1.72
N ARG A 120 -0.74 -5.77 1.12
CA ARG A 120 -1.04 -5.62 -0.31
C ARG A 120 0.20 -5.70 -1.18
N CYS A 121 0.06 -6.41 -2.30
CA CYS A 121 1.07 -6.47 -3.34
C CYS A 121 1.24 -5.09 -3.99
N THR A 122 2.47 -4.59 -4.05
CA THR A 122 2.83 -3.33 -4.72
C THR A 122 2.56 -3.37 -6.22
N GLY A 123 2.62 -4.56 -6.84
CA GLY A 123 2.44 -4.72 -8.29
C GLY A 123 0.98 -4.71 -8.74
N CYS A 124 0.11 -5.46 -8.07
CA CYS A 124 -1.29 -5.66 -8.48
C CYS A 124 -2.33 -5.21 -7.46
N GLY A 125 -1.93 -4.83 -6.25
CA GLY A 125 -2.81 -4.36 -5.18
C GLY A 125 -3.60 -5.45 -4.46
N THR A 126 -3.47 -6.73 -4.83
CA THR A 126 -4.13 -7.84 -4.14
C THR A 126 -3.45 -8.16 -2.82
N ASP A 127 -4.20 -8.72 -1.86
CA ASP A 127 -3.61 -9.18 -0.60
C ASP A 127 -2.65 -10.35 -0.83
N THR A 128 -1.60 -10.42 -0.01
CA THR A 128 -0.56 -11.42 -0.06
C THR A 128 0.07 -11.64 1.32
N ALA A 129 0.43 -12.89 1.60
CA ALA A 129 1.20 -13.26 2.79
C ALA A 129 2.71 -13.00 2.63
N ALA A 130 3.15 -12.51 1.46
CA ALA A 130 4.56 -12.20 1.24
C ALA A 130 5.02 -11.06 2.17
N GLU A 131 6.23 -11.22 2.69
CA GLU A 131 6.93 -10.17 3.42
C GLU A 131 7.42 -9.06 2.47
N PRO A 132 7.59 -7.82 2.96
CA PRO A 132 8.27 -6.77 2.21
C PRO A 132 9.70 -7.15 1.85
N ILE A 133 10.09 -6.83 0.62
CA ILE A 133 11.48 -6.83 0.15
C ILE A 133 11.99 -5.40 0.35
N TRP A 134 12.72 -5.18 1.44
CA TRP A 134 13.11 -3.85 1.90
C TRP A 134 14.07 -3.16 0.92
N GLU A 135 14.93 -3.91 0.27
CA GLU A 135 15.87 -3.44 -0.75
C GLU A 135 15.13 -2.87 -1.98
N LEU A 136 13.92 -3.34 -2.26
CA LEU A 136 13.12 -2.86 -3.39
C LEU A 136 12.00 -1.91 -2.97
N TYR A 137 11.83 -1.68 -1.66
CA TYR A 137 10.67 -1.00 -1.09
C TYR A 137 9.33 -1.52 -1.64
N ALA A 138 9.22 -2.85 -1.81
CA ALA A 138 8.08 -3.47 -2.47
C ALA A 138 7.68 -4.79 -1.81
N ARG A 139 6.40 -5.16 -1.94
CA ARG A 139 5.86 -6.46 -1.57
C ARG A 139 5.24 -7.08 -2.82
N PHE A 140 5.65 -8.29 -3.19
CA PHE A 140 5.11 -8.95 -4.37
C PHE A 140 4.41 -10.26 -4.00
N CYS A 141 3.18 -10.43 -4.48
CA CYS A 141 2.57 -11.76 -4.53
C CYS A 141 3.36 -12.65 -5.50
N ASN A 142 3.21 -13.98 -5.38
CA ASN A 142 3.95 -14.95 -6.19
C ASN A 142 3.88 -14.64 -7.69
N GLN A 143 2.70 -14.29 -8.21
CA GLN A 143 2.53 -13.94 -9.62
C GLN A 143 3.35 -12.70 -10.01
N CYS A 144 3.30 -11.64 -9.20
CA CYS A 144 4.08 -10.43 -9.48
C CYS A 144 5.57 -10.67 -9.31
N ALA A 145 5.98 -11.51 -8.34
CA ALA A 145 7.38 -11.86 -8.11
C ALA A 145 7.96 -12.57 -9.35
N HIS A 146 7.25 -13.57 -9.91
CA HIS A 146 7.68 -14.26 -11.13
C HIS A 146 7.84 -13.35 -12.36
N ILE A 147 7.08 -12.25 -12.43
CA ILE A 147 7.13 -11.32 -13.56
C ILE A 147 8.20 -10.25 -13.34
N LYS A 148 8.27 -9.69 -12.14
CA LYS A 148 9.05 -8.49 -11.84
C LYS A 148 10.45 -8.79 -11.33
N LEU A 149 10.67 -9.96 -10.73
CA LEU A 149 11.97 -10.36 -10.21
C LEU A 149 12.68 -11.28 -11.19
N VAL A 150 14.00 -11.16 -11.25
CA VAL A 150 14.87 -12.01 -12.05
C VAL A 150 15.95 -12.55 -11.15
N GLU A 151 16.11 -13.86 -11.13
CA GLU A 151 17.24 -14.50 -10.46
C GLU A 151 18.34 -14.75 -11.49
N SER A 152 19.52 -14.21 -11.23
CA SER A 152 20.61 -14.17 -12.20
C SER A 152 21.97 -14.21 -11.51
N GLU A 153 22.98 -14.74 -12.22
CA GLU A 153 24.40 -14.59 -11.86
C GLU A 153 24.92 -13.23 -12.34
N ASP A 154 24.45 -12.79 -13.50
CA ASP A 154 24.77 -11.50 -14.09
C ASP A 154 23.57 -10.90 -14.84
N PRO A 155 22.84 -9.96 -14.21
CA PRO A 155 21.62 -9.39 -14.77
C PRO A 155 21.89 -8.56 -16.03
N ARG A 156 23.14 -8.15 -16.29
CA ARG A 156 23.50 -7.36 -17.47
C ARG A 156 23.26 -8.17 -18.73
N TYR A 157 23.61 -9.45 -18.73
CA TYR A 157 23.47 -10.34 -19.89
C TYR A 157 22.11 -11.04 -19.96
N ASP A 158 21.50 -11.33 -18.82
CA ASP A 158 20.19 -12.02 -18.77
C ASP A 158 19.02 -11.09 -19.11
N ILE A 159 19.18 -9.78 -18.89
CA ILE A 159 18.14 -8.78 -19.11
C ILE A 159 18.50 -7.83 -20.26
N GLY A 160 19.80 -7.52 -20.44
CA GLY A 160 20.26 -6.60 -21.47
C GLY A 160 20.05 -7.11 -22.89
N SER A 161 20.02 -6.16 -23.84
CA SER A 161 19.90 -6.49 -25.26
C SER A 161 21.17 -7.15 -25.78
N ARG A 162 21.02 -8.27 -26.51
CA ARG A 162 22.14 -8.96 -27.16
C ARG A 162 22.90 -8.08 -28.16
N ALA A 163 22.25 -7.05 -28.72
CA ALA A 163 22.90 -6.11 -29.62
C ALA A 163 23.96 -5.22 -28.92
N GLN A 164 23.88 -5.09 -27.59
CA GLN A 164 24.68 -4.17 -26.79
C GLN A 164 25.71 -4.90 -25.90
N LEU A 165 25.92 -6.21 -26.09
CA LEU A 165 26.82 -7.02 -25.25
C LEU A 165 28.22 -6.43 -25.06
N HIS A 166 28.75 -5.75 -26.08
CA HIS A 166 30.09 -5.17 -26.09
C HIS A 166 30.27 -4.01 -25.10
N ILE A 167 29.20 -3.32 -24.70
CA ILE A 167 29.22 -2.23 -23.70
C ILE A 167 28.63 -2.64 -22.35
N LEU A 168 27.89 -3.74 -22.28
CA LEU A 168 27.26 -4.19 -21.04
C LEU A 168 28.30 -4.68 -20.02
N GLY A 169 29.45 -5.19 -20.47
CA GLY A 169 30.55 -5.61 -19.59
C GLY A 169 31.12 -4.47 -18.74
N ASP A 170 31.05 -3.24 -19.23
CA ASP A 170 31.59 -2.05 -18.56
C ASP A 170 30.67 -1.51 -17.48
N VAL A 171 29.40 -1.94 -17.44
CA VAL A 171 28.43 -1.52 -16.42
C VAL A 171 28.83 -2.14 -15.07
N PRO A 172 29.16 -1.33 -14.05
CA PRO A 172 29.51 -1.85 -12.74
C PRO A 172 28.32 -2.56 -12.07
N MET A 173 28.52 -3.82 -11.65
CA MET A 173 27.50 -4.62 -10.96
C MET A 173 26.92 -3.95 -9.70
N VAL A 174 27.73 -3.13 -9.04
CA VAL A 174 27.35 -2.37 -7.83
C VAL A 174 26.29 -1.28 -8.08
N MET A 175 25.93 -1.00 -9.34
CA MET A 175 24.85 -0.07 -9.69
C MET A 175 23.46 -0.69 -9.59
N PHE A 176 23.37 -2.02 -9.40
CA PHE A 176 22.11 -2.74 -9.26
C PHE A 176 21.85 -3.10 -7.79
N THR A 177 20.59 -2.99 -7.38
CA THR A 177 20.12 -3.53 -6.12
C THR A 177 20.04 -5.04 -6.23
N SER A 178 20.91 -5.76 -5.52
CA SER A 178 20.89 -7.22 -5.40
C SER A 178 20.21 -7.65 -4.10
N ILE A 179 19.37 -8.67 -4.17
CA ILE A 179 18.78 -9.33 -3.00
C ILE A 179 19.40 -10.72 -2.89
N ASP A 180 19.89 -11.02 -1.69
CA ASP A 180 20.36 -12.35 -1.33
C ASP A 180 19.25 -13.10 -0.59
N THR A 181 18.68 -14.12 -1.22
CA THR A 181 17.85 -15.10 -0.49
C THR A 181 18.71 -16.31 -0.13
N THR A 182 18.33 -17.05 0.92
CA THR A 182 19.02 -18.31 1.26
C THR A 182 19.09 -19.26 0.07
N GLU A 183 18.00 -19.34 -0.70
CA GLU A 183 17.89 -20.18 -1.89
C GLU A 183 18.73 -19.69 -3.07
N SER A 184 18.81 -18.36 -3.29
CA SER A 184 19.60 -17.80 -4.39
C SER A 184 21.10 -17.93 -4.08
N ARG A 185 21.50 -17.66 -2.84
CA ARG A 185 22.89 -17.79 -2.40
C ARG A 185 23.42 -19.21 -2.54
N ALA A 186 22.60 -20.22 -2.21
CA ALA A 186 22.96 -21.62 -2.39
C ALA A 186 23.24 -22.00 -3.86
N ARG A 187 22.61 -21.28 -4.80
CA ARG A 187 22.80 -21.45 -6.25
C ARG A 187 23.87 -20.52 -6.83
N GLY A 188 24.52 -19.70 -6.01
CA GLY A 188 25.48 -18.69 -6.49
C GLY A 188 24.81 -17.54 -7.24
N ARG A 189 23.52 -17.28 -6.99
CA ARG A 189 22.70 -16.30 -7.71
C ARG A 189 22.14 -15.22 -6.79
N GLN A 190 21.75 -14.12 -7.40
CA GLN A 190 21.09 -13.00 -6.74
C GLN A 190 19.77 -12.68 -7.43
N VAL A 191 18.86 -12.05 -6.69
CA VAL A 191 17.57 -11.63 -7.21
C VAL A 191 17.61 -10.13 -7.46
N PHE A 192 17.12 -9.71 -8.63
CA PHE A 192 17.10 -8.33 -9.09
C PHE A 192 15.69 -7.91 -9.48
N LEU A 193 15.39 -6.62 -9.35
CA LEU A 193 14.18 -6.05 -9.93
C LEU A 193 14.40 -5.80 -11.43
N ARG A 194 13.64 -6.49 -12.28
CA ARG A 194 13.75 -6.40 -13.75
C ARG A 194 13.77 -4.96 -14.24
N SER A 195 12.79 -4.16 -13.82
CA SER A 195 12.65 -2.77 -14.28
C SER A 195 13.79 -1.86 -13.84
N GLU A 196 14.45 -2.16 -12.71
CA GLU A 196 15.62 -1.40 -12.27
C GLU A 196 16.81 -1.71 -13.19
N VAL A 197 17.07 -2.99 -13.44
CA VAL A 197 18.16 -3.40 -14.34
C VAL A 197 17.94 -2.81 -15.73
N GLU A 198 16.75 -2.98 -16.30
CA GLU A 198 16.42 -2.41 -17.62
C GLU A 198 16.63 -0.89 -17.63
N GLY A 199 16.19 -0.17 -16.59
CA GLY A 199 16.36 1.27 -16.49
C GLY A 199 17.83 1.69 -16.44
N VAL A 200 18.64 1.01 -15.63
CA VAL A 200 20.08 1.32 -15.50
C VAL A 200 20.83 0.98 -16.78
N LEU A 201 20.55 -0.17 -17.40
CA LEU A 201 21.18 -0.55 -18.67
C LEU A 201 20.82 0.42 -19.78
N ASN A 202 19.54 0.78 -19.93
CA ASN A 202 19.11 1.72 -20.96
C ASN A 202 19.74 3.10 -20.79
N ALA A 203 19.82 3.60 -19.54
CA ALA A 203 20.48 4.86 -19.25
C ALA A 203 21.98 4.81 -19.55
N TRP A 204 22.65 3.69 -19.23
CA TRP A 204 24.06 3.49 -19.55
C TRP A 204 24.34 3.54 -21.05
N VAL A 205 23.53 2.84 -21.85
CA VAL A 205 23.69 2.84 -23.31
C VAL A 205 23.49 4.24 -23.88
N ALA A 206 22.47 4.96 -23.40
CA ALA A 206 22.19 6.32 -23.87
C ALA A 206 23.34 7.28 -23.57
N LEU A 207 23.91 7.23 -22.36
CA LEU A 207 25.01 8.10 -21.94
C LEU A 207 26.34 7.73 -22.58
N SER A 208 26.63 6.42 -22.70
CA SER A 208 27.85 5.94 -23.37
C SER A 208 27.88 6.32 -24.85
N GLY A 209 26.72 6.43 -25.51
CA GLY A 209 26.62 6.88 -26.90
C GLY A 209 26.73 8.39 -27.09
N ALA A 210 26.61 9.19 -26.02
CA ALA A 210 26.65 10.66 -26.07
C ALA A 210 28.07 11.23 -25.86
N GLU A 211 29.05 10.38 -25.51
CA GLU A 211 30.45 10.77 -25.21
C GLU A 211 30.60 11.82 -24.08
N ASP A 212 29.57 12.00 -23.24
CA ASP A 212 29.64 12.87 -22.06
C ASP A 212 30.11 12.07 -20.82
N GLU A 213 31.42 12.08 -20.60
CA GLU A 213 32.04 11.39 -19.47
C GLU A 213 31.60 11.95 -18.11
N PHE A 214 31.27 13.25 -18.03
CA PHE A 214 30.86 13.88 -16.77
C PHE A 214 29.45 13.45 -16.37
N GLU A 215 28.52 13.44 -17.32
CA GLU A 215 27.17 12.92 -17.10
C GLU A 215 27.20 11.43 -16.76
N LEU A 216 28.03 10.64 -17.46
CA LEU A 216 28.22 9.21 -17.16
C LEU A 216 28.77 8.99 -15.74
N ALA A 217 29.80 9.74 -15.34
CA ALA A 217 30.36 9.65 -13.98
C ALA A 217 29.33 10.05 -12.91
N THR A 218 28.54 11.10 -13.17
CA THR A 218 27.46 11.54 -12.28
C THR A 218 26.38 10.48 -12.14
N PHE A 219 26.00 9.84 -13.25
CA PHE A 219 25.05 8.73 -13.27
C PHE A 219 25.56 7.53 -12.46
N ILE A 220 26.81 7.10 -12.70
CA ILE A 220 27.47 6.01 -11.95
C ILE A 220 27.43 6.30 -10.45
N GLY A 221 27.92 7.47 -10.04
CA GLY A 221 27.95 7.89 -8.64
C GLY A 221 26.55 7.90 -8.02
N THR A 222 25.56 8.39 -8.75
CA THR A 222 24.16 8.44 -8.29
C THR A 222 23.58 7.04 -8.08
N GLN A 223 23.82 6.10 -8.99
CA GLN A 223 23.32 4.72 -8.85
C GLN A 223 23.99 3.98 -7.69
N ILE A 224 25.32 4.09 -7.56
CA ILE A 224 26.05 3.46 -6.44
C ILE A 224 25.56 4.03 -5.10
N LEU A 225 25.42 5.36 -5.00
CA LEU A 225 24.90 6.00 -3.78
C LEU A 225 23.46 5.57 -3.49
N ARG A 226 22.61 5.42 -4.51
CA ARG A 226 21.24 4.90 -4.35
C ARG A 226 21.26 3.50 -3.75
N VAL A 227 22.02 2.55 -4.33
CA VAL A 227 22.11 1.16 -3.84
C VAL A 227 22.62 1.13 -2.40
N LEU A 228 23.69 1.88 -2.08
CA LEU A 228 24.25 1.95 -0.73
C LEU A 228 23.28 2.55 0.29
N LYS A 229 22.58 3.63 -0.05
CA LYS A 229 21.56 4.24 0.81
C LYS A 229 20.41 3.26 1.07
N THR A 230 19.94 2.59 0.03
CA THR A 230 18.85 1.61 0.13
C THR A 230 19.24 0.41 0.99
N ALA A 231 20.44 -0.15 0.82
CA ALA A 231 20.91 -1.26 1.66
C ALA A 231 21.02 -0.88 3.15
N LYS A 232 21.53 0.33 3.44
CA LYS A 232 21.57 0.86 4.81
C LYS A 232 20.16 1.02 5.40
N HIS A 233 19.23 1.56 4.62
CA HIS A 233 17.85 1.75 5.04
C HIS A 233 17.10 0.43 5.24
N ALA A 234 17.27 -0.54 4.34
CA ALA A 234 16.72 -1.88 4.45
C ALA A 234 17.13 -2.56 5.78
N THR A 235 18.40 -2.39 6.17
CA THR A 235 18.91 -2.89 7.47
C THR A 235 18.16 -2.27 8.66
N LEU A 236 17.82 -0.98 8.61
CA LEU A 236 17.02 -0.33 9.65
C LEU A 236 15.60 -0.91 9.71
N CYS A 237 15.01 -1.18 8.55
CA CYS A 237 13.66 -1.75 8.46
C CYS A 237 13.59 -3.16 9.01
N ILE A 238 14.54 -4.03 8.65
CA ILE A 238 14.65 -5.39 9.17
C ILE A 238 14.76 -5.36 10.69
N ARG A 239 15.65 -4.51 11.22
CA ARG A 239 15.83 -4.37 12.67
C ARG A 239 14.56 -3.89 13.37
N TRP A 240 13.88 -2.90 12.81
CA TRP A 240 12.63 -2.38 13.38
C TRP A 240 11.55 -3.46 13.45
N VAL A 241 11.34 -4.24 12.37
CA VAL A 241 10.37 -5.35 12.37
C VAL A 241 10.69 -6.39 13.43
N GLN A 242 11.97 -6.74 13.59
CA GLN A 242 12.40 -7.68 14.63
C GLN A 242 12.11 -7.16 16.04
N GLN A 243 12.37 -5.88 16.29
CA GLN A 243 12.10 -5.23 17.58
C GLN A 243 10.59 -5.19 17.87
N GLU A 244 9.77 -4.83 16.89
CA GLU A 244 8.32 -4.77 17.04
C GLU A 244 7.73 -6.17 17.31
N ALA A 245 8.23 -7.18 16.59
CA ALA A 245 7.82 -8.57 16.80
C ALA A 245 8.24 -9.11 18.18
N GLN A 246 9.39 -8.66 18.71
CA GLN A 246 9.83 -9.00 20.06
C GLN A 246 8.96 -8.32 21.11
N ALA A 247 8.76 -7.00 21.00
CA ALA A 247 7.94 -6.24 21.93
C ALA A 247 6.51 -6.79 22.04
N ARG A 248 5.92 -7.17 20.90
CA ARG A 248 4.60 -7.82 20.89
C ARG A 248 4.58 -9.18 21.57
N ARG A 249 5.65 -9.97 21.43
CA ARG A 249 5.78 -11.27 22.12
C ARG A 249 5.92 -11.07 23.62
N ASP A 250 6.72 -10.10 24.05
CA ASP A 250 6.93 -9.77 25.46
C ASP A 250 5.62 -9.26 26.11
N GLU A 251 4.86 -8.41 25.40
CA GLU A 251 3.55 -7.92 25.86
C GLU A 251 2.55 -9.06 26.04
N LEU A 252 2.45 -9.99 25.07
CA LEU A 252 1.57 -11.15 25.17
C LEU A 252 1.95 -12.06 26.34
N ALA A 253 3.25 -12.32 26.52
CA ALA A 253 3.74 -13.13 27.65
C ALA A 253 3.43 -12.47 29.01
N ALA A 254 3.57 -11.14 29.12
CA ALA A 254 3.24 -10.41 30.33
C ALA A 254 1.74 -10.49 30.65
N LEU A 255 0.87 -10.36 29.64
CA LEU A 255 -0.58 -10.52 29.80
C LEU A 255 -0.97 -11.96 30.20
N GLU A 256 -0.28 -12.97 29.69
CA GLU A 256 -0.49 -14.37 30.08
C GLU A 256 -0.10 -14.62 31.54
N ASP A 257 1.04 -14.08 31.98
CA ASP A 257 1.51 -14.18 33.37
C ASP A 257 0.58 -13.44 34.34
N GLU A 258 0.17 -12.20 34.01
CA GLU A 258 -0.80 -11.44 34.82
C GLU A 258 -2.11 -12.21 35.00
N ARG A 259 -2.62 -12.81 33.92
CA ARG A 259 -3.84 -13.63 33.99
C ARG A 259 -3.65 -14.89 34.81
N LEU A 260 -2.49 -15.55 34.72
CA LEU A 260 -2.20 -16.72 35.53
C LEU A 260 -2.17 -16.37 37.03
N GLN A 261 -1.51 -15.28 37.38
CA GLN A 261 -1.43 -14.78 38.75
C GLN A 261 -2.82 -14.42 39.32
N ASP A 262 -3.67 -13.75 38.53
CA ASP A 262 -5.05 -13.45 38.94
C ASP A 262 -5.85 -14.73 39.22
N VAL A 263 -5.75 -15.76 38.38
CA VAL A 263 -6.41 -17.06 38.62
C VAL A 263 -5.90 -17.73 39.89
N VAL A 264 -4.57 -17.80 40.07
CA VAL A 264 -3.96 -18.41 41.26
C VAL A 264 -4.37 -17.69 42.54
N SER A 265 -4.48 -16.36 42.51
CA SER A 265 -4.88 -15.57 43.69
C SER A 265 -6.33 -15.79 44.15
N ARG A 266 -7.18 -16.39 43.30
CA ARG A 266 -8.59 -16.66 43.56
C ARG A 266 -8.87 -18.10 43.99
N LEU A 267 -7.85 -18.96 44.00
CA LEU A 267 -7.90 -20.35 44.49
C LEU A 267 -7.51 -20.42 45.97
#